data_AF-A0A965G6W2-F1
#
_entry.id   AF-A0A965G6W2-F1
#
_cell.length_a   1.000
_cell.length_b   1.000
_cell.length_c   1.000
_cell.angle_alpha   90.00
_cell.angle_beta   90.00
_cell.angle_gamma   90.00
#
_symmetry.space_group_name_H-M   'P 1'
#
loop_
_entity.id
_entity.type
_entity.pdbx_description
1 polymer ?
#
loop_
_entity_poly.entity_id
_entity_poly.type
_entity_poly.pdbx_seq_one_letter_code
_entity_poly.pdbx_strand_id
1 'polypeptide(L)'
;MKFSEIEKELGSDAKSLLGHTCKTVAKTRLHLPGPDFVSRVWRDSDRSISVLRNLETTFRHGRLGGTGYLSILPVDQGIEHSAGASFAPNPDYFDPENIVKLAIEGGCNAVASTLGVLGAVARKYAHQIPFVLKINHNELLTYPNVADEKLFAGVKQAFDMGAVGVGATIYFGSPESGRQIEEISRSFAIAHELGMYTILWCYLRNPAFKTKEKD
;
A
#
# COMPACT_ATOMS: atom_id res chain seq x y z
N MET A 1 -23.08 1.08 5.15
CA MET A 1 -23.42 2.21 6.04
C MET A 1 -24.15 3.25 5.19
N LYS A 2 -25.35 3.65 5.60
CA LYS A 2 -26.13 4.72 4.95
C LYS A 2 -25.57 6.08 5.35
N PHE A 3 -25.74 7.11 4.52
CA PHE A 3 -25.27 8.47 4.82
C PHE A 3 -25.75 8.98 6.18
N SER A 4 -27.01 8.70 6.53
CA SER A 4 -27.60 9.05 7.84
C SER A 4 -26.93 8.39 9.05
N GLU A 5 -26.35 7.21 8.87
CA GLU A 5 -25.60 6.53 9.94
C GLU A 5 -24.26 7.23 10.16
N ILE A 6 -23.61 7.66 9.07
CA ILE A 6 -22.36 8.45 9.14
C ILE A 6 -22.61 9.77 9.85
N GLU A 7 -23.69 10.48 9.51
CA GLU A 7 -24.07 11.73 10.20
C GLU A 7 -24.27 11.53 11.71
N LYS A 8 -24.91 10.41 12.09
CA LYS A 8 -25.15 10.09 13.50
C LYS A 8 -23.84 9.83 14.26
N GLU A 9 -22.92 9.05 13.68
CA GLU A 9 -21.62 8.75 14.31
C GLU A 9 -20.75 10.01 14.46
N LEU A 10 -20.80 10.92 13.48
CA LEU A 10 -20.06 12.19 13.51
C LEU A 10 -20.69 13.23 14.44
N GLY A 11 -21.95 13.07 14.84
CA GLY A 11 -22.63 13.95 15.79
C GLY A 11 -22.56 15.42 15.40
N SER A 12 -22.04 16.26 16.31
CA SER A 12 -21.89 17.71 16.09
C SER A 12 -20.94 18.07 14.94
N ASP A 13 -20.01 17.18 14.60
CA ASP A 13 -19.00 17.43 13.57
C ASP A 13 -19.50 17.07 12.17
N ALA A 14 -20.64 16.39 12.05
CA ALA A 14 -21.19 15.93 10.76
C ALA A 14 -21.32 17.08 9.75
N LYS A 15 -21.89 18.21 10.19
CA LYS A 15 -22.10 19.37 9.31
C LYS A 15 -20.79 19.98 8.81
N SER A 16 -19.77 20.06 9.66
CA SER A 16 -18.49 20.66 9.29
C SER A 16 -17.65 19.74 8.41
N LEU A 17 -17.59 18.44 8.73
CA LEU A 17 -16.79 17.44 8.02
C LEU A 17 -17.41 17.05 6.68
N LEU A 18 -18.69 16.69 6.66
CA LEU A 18 -19.36 16.22 5.43
C LEU A 18 -19.69 17.37 4.48
N GLY A 19 -19.88 18.58 5.01
CA GLY A 19 -20.12 19.80 4.24
C GLY A 19 -18.85 20.50 3.75
N HIS A 20 -17.66 20.04 4.16
CA HIS A 20 -16.41 20.69 3.78
C HIS A 20 -16.19 20.66 2.26
N THR A 21 -15.83 21.80 1.68
CA THR A 21 -15.35 21.91 0.30
C THR A 21 -14.01 22.62 0.31
N CYS A 22 -12.97 21.96 -0.21
CA CYS A 22 -11.65 22.56 -0.35
C CYS A 22 -11.71 23.75 -1.32
N LYS A 23 -11.29 24.93 -0.87
CA LYS A 23 -11.23 26.16 -1.68
C LYS A 23 -9.82 26.46 -2.22
N THR A 24 -8.81 25.74 -1.75
CA THR A 24 -7.39 25.99 -2.10
C THR A 24 -7.04 25.42 -3.47
N VAL A 25 -7.46 24.19 -3.77
CA VAL A 25 -7.23 23.52 -5.07
C VAL A 25 -8.56 23.11 -5.64
N ALA A 26 -8.92 23.68 -6.80
CA ALA A 26 -10.17 23.39 -7.47
C ALA A 26 -10.24 21.92 -7.93
N LYS A 27 -11.39 21.29 -7.71
CA LYS A 27 -11.67 19.89 -8.09
C LYS A 27 -11.39 19.59 -9.57
N THR A 28 -11.61 20.57 -10.45
CA THR A 28 -11.38 20.46 -11.90
C THR A 28 -9.91 20.36 -12.30
N ARG A 29 -8.98 20.65 -11.37
CA ARG A 29 -7.53 20.53 -11.59
C ARG A 29 -6.99 19.13 -11.28
N LEU A 30 -7.85 18.19 -10.88
CA LEU A 30 -7.45 16.88 -10.36
C LEU A 30 -8.02 15.74 -11.22
N HIS A 31 -7.23 14.67 -11.37
CA HIS A 31 -7.73 13.39 -11.85
C HIS A 31 -8.44 12.67 -10.71
N LEU A 32 -9.76 12.75 -10.69
CA LEU A 32 -10.54 12.20 -9.58
C LEU A 32 -10.85 10.71 -9.74
N PRO A 33 -10.92 9.98 -8.62
CA PRO A 33 -11.48 8.63 -8.55
C PRO A 33 -12.84 8.53 -9.25
N GLY A 34 -13.01 7.45 -10.01
CA GLY A 34 -14.29 7.09 -10.61
C GLY A 34 -14.29 5.64 -11.12
N PRO A 35 -15.46 5.10 -11.51
CA PRO A 35 -15.57 3.75 -12.08
C PRO A 35 -14.75 3.55 -13.35
N ASP A 36 -14.32 4.63 -14.00
CA ASP A 36 -13.55 4.67 -15.23
C ASP A 36 -12.08 5.06 -14.99
N PHE A 37 -11.61 5.09 -13.74
CA PHE A 37 -10.30 5.68 -13.40
C PHE A 37 -9.13 5.07 -14.20
N VAL A 38 -9.10 3.73 -14.37
CA VAL A 38 -8.05 3.08 -15.15
C VAL A 38 -8.14 3.45 -16.64
N SER A 39 -9.33 3.40 -17.24
CA SER A 39 -9.51 3.70 -18.67
C SER A 39 -9.43 5.18 -19.02
N ARG A 40 -9.70 6.08 -18.07
CA ARG A 40 -9.64 7.54 -18.23
C ARG A 40 -8.30 8.14 -17.85
N VAL A 41 -7.61 7.61 -16.83
CA VAL A 41 -6.38 8.21 -16.28
C VAL A 41 -5.15 7.35 -16.61
N TRP A 42 -5.19 6.05 -16.33
CA TRP A 42 -4.02 5.19 -16.50
C TRP A 42 -3.77 4.73 -17.92
N ARG A 43 -4.82 4.64 -18.76
CA ARG A 43 -4.74 4.18 -20.15
C ARG A 43 -3.66 4.90 -20.97
N ASP A 44 -3.53 6.21 -20.76
CA ASP A 44 -2.65 7.07 -21.57
C ASP A 44 -1.22 7.14 -21.02
N SER A 45 -0.89 6.32 -20.00
CA SER A 45 0.47 6.20 -19.44
C SER A 45 1.34 5.20 -20.21
N ASP A 46 2.59 5.04 -19.79
CA ASP A 46 3.54 4.03 -20.30
C ASP A 46 3.31 2.61 -19.73
N ARG A 47 2.27 2.42 -18.90
CA ARG A 47 2.00 1.12 -18.25
C ARG A 47 1.57 0.09 -19.28
N SER A 48 2.19 -1.09 -19.23
CA SER A 48 1.86 -2.20 -20.12
C SER A 48 0.41 -2.66 -19.90
N ILE A 49 -0.16 -3.33 -20.90
CA ILE A 49 -1.52 -3.88 -20.83
C ILE A 49 -1.68 -4.79 -19.61
N SER A 50 -0.66 -5.59 -19.27
CA SER A 50 -0.66 -6.44 -18.08
C SER A 50 -0.73 -5.64 -16.78
N VAL A 51 0.01 -4.53 -16.68
CA VAL A 51 -0.08 -3.63 -15.51
C VAL A 51 -1.47 -3.00 -15.42
N LEU A 52 -2.03 -2.53 -16.54
CA LEU A 52 -3.38 -1.96 -16.57
C LEU A 52 -4.45 -2.98 -16.16
N ARG A 53 -4.31 -4.25 -16.57
CA ARG A 53 -5.20 -5.34 -16.14
C ARG A 53 -5.11 -5.59 -14.63
N ASN A 54 -3.90 -5.64 -14.08
CA ASN A 54 -3.69 -5.84 -12.65
C ASN A 54 -4.21 -4.66 -11.81
N LEU A 55 -4.05 -3.41 -12.32
CA LEU A 55 -4.70 -2.24 -11.72
C LEU A 55 -6.21 -2.37 -11.75
N GLU A 56 -6.80 -2.69 -12.91
CA GLU A 56 -8.26 -2.85 -13.05
C GLU A 56 -8.79 -3.94 -12.10
N THR A 57 -8.11 -5.09 -12.00
CA THR A 57 -8.44 -6.14 -11.04
C THR A 57 -8.50 -5.59 -9.61
N THR A 58 -7.50 -4.82 -9.17
CA THR A 58 -7.50 -4.22 -7.84
C THR A 58 -8.59 -3.15 -7.66
N PHE A 59 -8.79 -2.25 -8.61
CA PHE A 59 -9.84 -1.21 -8.55
C PHE A 59 -11.26 -1.77 -8.58
N ARG A 60 -11.46 -2.99 -9.08
CA ARG A 60 -12.75 -3.69 -9.12
C ARG A 60 -13.01 -4.62 -7.94
N HIS A 61 -11.98 -4.96 -7.16
CA HIS A 61 -12.11 -5.87 -6.04
C HIS A 61 -12.64 -5.18 -4.77
N GLY A 62 -13.25 -5.97 -3.88
CA GLY A 62 -13.66 -5.51 -2.55
C GLY A 62 -14.85 -4.54 -2.53
N ARG A 63 -15.12 -3.98 -1.35
CA ARG A 63 -16.27 -3.10 -1.07
C ARG A 63 -16.23 -1.79 -1.86
N LEU A 64 -15.04 -1.28 -2.16
CA LEU A 64 -14.84 -0.06 -2.96
C LEU A 64 -14.69 -0.36 -4.46
N GLY A 65 -14.90 -1.61 -4.88
CA GLY A 65 -14.83 -2.03 -6.27
C GLY A 65 -15.66 -1.15 -7.19
N GLY A 66 -15.03 -0.61 -8.24
CA GLY A 66 -15.69 0.23 -9.23
C GLY A 66 -16.04 1.64 -8.76
N THR A 67 -15.61 2.06 -7.56
CA THR A 67 -15.77 3.46 -7.13
C THR A 67 -14.62 4.36 -7.59
N GLY A 68 -13.49 3.75 -7.96
CA GLY A 68 -12.22 4.43 -8.22
C GLY A 68 -11.39 4.72 -6.97
N TYR A 69 -11.92 4.45 -5.77
CA TYR A 69 -11.18 4.48 -4.52
C TYR A 69 -10.59 3.09 -4.21
N LEU A 70 -9.48 3.07 -3.48
CA LEU A 70 -8.82 1.85 -3.03
C LEU A 70 -8.74 1.82 -1.51
N SER A 71 -9.04 0.65 -0.94
CA SER A 71 -8.76 0.27 0.44
C SER A 71 -7.82 -0.93 0.40
N ILE A 72 -6.56 -0.71 0.75
CA ILE A 72 -5.55 -1.76 0.84
C ILE A 72 -5.25 -1.95 2.32
N LEU A 73 -5.25 -3.19 2.82
CA LEU A 73 -4.82 -3.48 4.20
C LEU A 73 -3.31 -3.71 4.22
N PRO A 74 -2.49 -2.79 4.75
CA PRO A 74 -1.05 -2.98 4.85
C PRO A 74 -0.68 -3.56 6.23
N VAL A 75 -0.09 -4.75 6.26
CA VAL A 75 0.42 -5.37 7.49
C VAL A 75 1.82 -5.93 7.24
N ASP A 76 2.82 -5.06 7.30
CA ASP A 76 4.25 -5.40 7.28
C ASP A 76 4.95 -5.17 8.63
N GLN A 77 4.20 -4.71 9.63
CA GLN A 77 4.67 -4.28 10.95
C GLN A 77 5.39 -5.38 11.73
N GLY A 78 5.10 -6.65 11.44
CA GLY A 78 5.82 -7.77 12.03
C GLY A 78 7.35 -7.72 11.79
N ILE A 79 7.79 -7.11 10.67
CA ILE A 79 9.20 -6.83 10.40
C ILE A 79 9.55 -5.39 10.80
N GLU A 80 8.74 -4.40 10.40
CA GLU A 80 9.04 -2.97 10.63
C GLU A 80 9.06 -2.54 12.10
N HIS A 81 8.40 -3.29 12.99
CA HIS A 81 8.25 -3.00 14.42
C HIS A 81 8.47 -4.21 15.34
N SER A 82 8.84 -5.36 14.79
CA SER A 82 8.80 -6.69 15.41
C SER A 82 7.39 -7.26 15.60
N ALA A 83 7.28 -8.57 15.43
CA ALA A 83 6.03 -9.32 15.64
C ALA A 83 5.55 -9.24 17.10
N GLY A 84 6.47 -9.24 18.07
CA GLY A 84 6.12 -9.11 19.48
C GLY A 84 5.42 -7.79 19.79
N ALA A 85 5.94 -6.66 19.32
CA ALA A 85 5.30 -5.36 19.55
C ALA A 85 3.98 -5.21 18.79
N SER A 86 3.88 -5.81 17.60
CA SER A 86 2.75 -5.62 16.70
C SER A 86 1.57 -6.55 16.99
N PHE A 87 1.84 -7.81 17.36
CA PHE A 87 0.83 -8.86 17.44
C PHE A 87 0.59 -9.38 18.86
N ALA A 88 1.41 -9.03 19.86
CA ALA A 88 1.11 -9.40 21.26
C ALA A 88 -0.25 -8.88 21.77
N PRO A 89 -0.74 -7.68 21.40
CA PRO A 89 -2.07 -7.22 21.80
C PRO A 89 -3.22 -8.09 21.28
N ASN A 90 -3.03 -8.75 20.14
CA ASN A 90 -3.96 -9.73 19.61
C ASN A 90 -3.20 -10.91 18.98
N PRO A 91 -2.91 -11.97 19.78
CA PRO A 91 -2.04 -13.06 19.38
C PRO A 91 -2.48 -13.85 18.15
N ASP A 92 -3.76 -13.77 17.76
CA ASP A 92 -4.25 -14.44 16.55
C ASP A 92 -3.51 -13.95 15.29
N TYR A 93 -2.99 -12.73 15.29
CA TYR A 93 -2.24 -12.16 14.16
C TYR A 93 -0.78 -12.64 14.05
N PHE A 94 -0.31 -13.50 14.97
CA PHE A 94 0.89 -14.29 14.70
C PHE A 94 0.67 -15.32 13.59
N ASP A 95 -0.58 -15.76 13.36
CA ASP A 95 -0.93 -16.55 12.19
C ASP A 95 -1.13 -15.63 10.98
N PRO A 96 -0.31 -15.75 9.92
CA PRO A 96 -0.42 -14.92 8.73
C PRO A 96 -1.77 -15.04 8.01
N GLU A 97 -2.51 -16.15 8.17
CA GLU A 97 -3.83 -16.32 7.57
C GLU A 97 -4.84 -15.28 8.08
N ASN A 98 -4.75 -14.89 9.36
CA ASN A 98 -5.70 -13.95 9.96
C ASN A 98 -5.56 -12.53 9.41
N ILE A 99 -4.38 -12.14 8.92
CA ILE A 99 -4.17 -10.89 8.20
C ILE A 99 -4.99 -10.88 6.90
N VAL A 100 -4.94 -11.97 6.14
CA VAL A 100 -5.65 -12.08 4.85
C VAL A 100 -7.16 -12.21 5.06
N LYS A 101 -7.60 -12.98 6.07
CA LYS A 101 -9.02 -13.03 6.47
C LYS A 101 -9.55 -11.65 6.83
N LEU A 102 -8.80 -10.88 7.63
CA LEU A 102 -9.18 -9.52 7.99
C LEU A 102 -9.35 -8.65 6.75
N ALA A 103 -8.45 -8.73 5.76
CA ALA A 103 -8.58 -7.97 4.52
C ALA A 103 -9.86 -8.34 3.74
N ILE A 104 -10.18 -9.63 3.65
CA ILE A 104 -11.37 -10.13 2.96
C ILE A 104 -12.65 -9.69 3.69
N GLU A 105 -12.73 -9.91 5.00
CA GLU A 105 -13.87 -9.50 5.84
C GLU A 105 -14.04 -7.97 5.85
N GLY A 106 -12.92 -7.26 5.88
CA GLY A 106 -12.83 -5.81 5.74
C GLY A 106 -13.27 -5.31 4.37
N GLY A 107 -13.45 -6.18 3.38
CA GLY A 107 -13.82 -5.83 2.01
C GLY A 107 -12.77 -4.97 1.33
N CYS A 108 -11.48 -5.19 1.65
CA CYS A 108 -10.37 -4.47 1.04
C CYS A 108 -10.25 -4.82 -0.45
N ASN A 109 -9.73 -3.89 -1.24
CA ASN A 109 -9.34 -4.09 -2.63
C ASN A 109 -8.11 -5.00 -2.76
N ALA A 110 -7.20 -4.94 -1.79
CA ALA A 110 -5.99 -5.74 -1.76
C ALA A 110 -5.44 -5.89 -0.34
N VAL A 111 -4.52 -6.83 -0.14
CA VAL A 111 -3.69 -6.96 1.05
C VAL A 111 -2.23 -6.74 0.68
N ALA A 112 -1.53 -5.92 1.46
CA ALA A 112 -0.10 -5.69 1.33
C ALA A 112 0.64 -6.23 2.55
N SER A 113 1.61 -7.11 2.35
CA SER A 113 2.36 -7.70 3.46
C SER A 113 3.71 -8.26 3.01
N THR A 114 4.44 -8.87 3.93
CA THR A 114 5.81 -9.38 3.76
C THR A 114 5.81 -10.71 3.01
N LEU A 115 6.99 -11.11 2.51
CA LEU A 115 7.16 -12.35 1.75
C LEU A 115 6.72 -13.59 2.54
N GLY A 116 7.09 -13.67 3.82
CA GLY A 116 6.73 -14.80 4.67
C GLY A 116 5.22 -14.88 4.91
N VAL A 117 4.58 -13.75 5.20
CA VAL A 117 3.13 -13.69 5.47
C VAL A 117 2.32 -14.08 4.24
N LEU A 118 2.54 -13.41 3.10
CA LEU A 118 1.78 -13.72 1.89
C LEU A 118 2.14 -15.10 1.35
N GLY A 119 3.43 -15.47 1.37
CA GLY A 119 3.92 -16.75 0.85
C GLY A 119 3.36 -17.96 1.60
N ALA A 120 3.14 -17.85 2.91
CA ALA A 120 2.57 -18.93 3.72
C ALA A 120 1.15 -19.32 3.30
N VAL A 121 0.39 -18.38 2.69
CA VAL A 121 -1.04 -18.56 2.40
C VAL A 121 -1.41 -18.31 0.94
N ALA A 122 -0.43 -18.05 0.06
CA ALA A 122 -0.65 -17.63 -1.32
C ALA A 122 -1.50 -18.60 -2.14
N ARG A 123 -1.21 -19.91 -2.09
CA ARG A 123 -1.99 -20.91 -2.85
C ARG A 123 -3.47 -20.91 -2.45
N LYS A 124 -3.78 -20.54 -1.20
CA LYS A 124 -5.14 -20.49 -0.68
C LYS A 124 -5.86 -19.19 -1.08
N TYR A 125 -5.16 -18.05 -1.12
CA TYR A 125 -5.83 -16.74 -1.20
C TYR A 125 -5.44 -15.81 -2.35
N ALA A 126 -4.30 -16.01 -3.04
CA ALA A 126 -3.85 -15.07 -4.07
C ALA A 126 -4.83 -14.96 -5.26
N HIS A 127 -5.66 -15.98 -5.49
CA HIS A 127 -6.73 -15.98 -6.49
C HIS A 127 -8.08 -15.45 -5.96
N GLN A 128 -8.17 -15.14 -4.66
CA GLN A 128 -9.39 -14.66 -4.01
C GLN A 128 -9.33 -13.16 -3.69
N ILE A 129 -8.16 -12.65 -3.31
CA ILE A 129 -7.92 -11.22 -3.04
C ILE A 129 -6.58 -10.79 -3.66
N PRO A 130 -6.50 -9.62 -4.30
CA PRO A 130 -5.24 -9.08 -4.82
C PRO A 130 -4.14 -8.97 -3.76
N PHE A 131 -2.99 -9.58 -4.03
CA PHE A 131 -1.81 -9.51 -3.19
C PHE A 131 -0.85 -8.42 -3.69
N VAL A 132 -0.29 -7.66 -2.75
CA VAL A 132 0.81 -6.71 -2.98
C VAL A 132 1.99 -7.07 -2.09
N LEU A 133 3.10 -7.55 -2.67
CA LEU A 133 4.27 -7.90 -1.87
C LEU A 133 5.06 -6.64 -1.49
N LYS A 134 5.21 -6.37 -0.19
CA LYS A 134 6.18 -5.39 0.31
C LYS A 134 7.58 -6.01 0.25
N ILE A 135 8.45 -5.47 -0.59
CA ILE A 135 9.72 -6.13 -0.97
C ILE A 135 10.94 -5.70 -0.14
N ASN A 136 10.84 -4.58 0.58
CA ASN A 136 11.89 -4.10 1.47
C ASN A 136 11.32 -3.81 2.86
N HIS A 137 12.19 -3.77 3.86
CA HIS A 137 11.83 -3.38 5.23
C HIS A 137 12.99 -2.70 5.93
N ASN A 138 12.71 -1.97 7.01
CA ASN A 138 13.73 -1.51 7.93
C ASN A 138 14.32 -2.69 8.73
N GLU A 139 15.64 -2.75 8.85
CA GLU A 139 16.33 -3.75 9.67
C GLU A 139 16.45 -3.22 11.11
N LEU A 140 15.54 -3.67 11.98
CA LEU A 140 15.38 -3.11 13.33
C LEU A 140 16.33 -3.66 14.41
N LEU A 141 17.09 -4.72 14.16
CA LEU A 141 17.90 -5.36 15.22
C LEU A 141 19.29 -4.72 15.37
N THR A 142 19.69 -3.84 14.45
CA THR A 142 20.92 -3.03 14.59
C THR A 142 20.73 -1.87 15.58
N TYR A 143 21.66 -1.73 16.52
CA TYR A 143 21.71 -0.61 17.46
C TYR A 143 23.00 0.22 17.31
N PRO A 144 22.92 1.57 17.21
CA PRO A 144 21.70 2.37 17.16
C PRO A 144 20.93 2.14 15.85
N ASN A 145 19.60 2.32 15.88
CA ASN A 145 18.76 2.12 14.71
C ASN A 145 19.20 3.07 13.58
N VAL A 146 19.38 2.50 12.39
CA VAL A 146 19.65 3.24 11.16
C VAL A 146 18.37 3.29 10.35
N ALA A 147 18.04 4.46 9.77
CA ALA A 147 16.92 4.59 8.85
C ALA A 147 17.32 4.03 7.48
N ASP A 148 17.40 2.70 7.39
CA ASP A 148 17.85 2.01 6.19
C ASP A 148 16.92 0.88 5.76
N GLU A 149 16.20 1.12 4.66
CA GLU A 149 15.37 0.09 4.02
C GLU A 149 16.24 -0.86 3.21
N LYS A 150 16.04 -2.16 3.41
CA LYS A 150 16.79 -3.22 2.71
C LYS A 150 15.83 -4.12 1.97
N LEU A 151 16.22 -4.63 0.81
CA LEU A 151 15.41 -5.63 0.10
C LEU A 151 15.41 -6.96 0.90
N PHE A 152 14.22 -7.42 1.28
CA PHE A 152 14.00 -8.73 1.91
C PHE A 152 13.44 -9.76 0.93
N ALA A 153 12.96 -9.31 -0.23
CA ALA A 153 12.37 -10.17 -1.25
C ALA A 153 12.68 -9.68 -2.67
N GLY A 154 12.74 -10.63 -3.60
CA GLY A 154 12.84 -10.36 -5.03
C GLY A 154 11.47 -10.22 -5.69
N VAL A 155 11.41 -9.39 -6.73
CA VAL A 155 10.18 -9.14 -7.51
C VAL A 155 9.65 -10.41 -8.16
N LYS A 156 10.53 -11.30 -8.65
CA LYS A 156 10.12 -12.58 -9.22
C LYS A 156 9.36 -13.45 -8.22
N GLN A 157 9.69 -13.38 -6.92
CA GLN A 157 8.96 -14.12 -5.89
C GLN A 157 7.53 -13.61 -5.74
N ALA A 158 7.30 -12.30 -5.90
CA ALA A 158 5.95 -11.74 -5.94
C ALA A 158 5.16 -12.29 -7.14
N PHE A 159 5.79 -12.27 -8.32
CA PHE A 159 5.17 -12.78 -9.55
C PHE A 159 4.83 -14.27 -9.44
N ASP A 160 5.78 -15.11 -9.02
CA ASP A 160 5.60 -16.55 -8.87
C ASP A 160 4.51 -16.89 -7.82
N MET A 161 4.28 -15.99 -6.85
CA MET A 161 3.23 -16.11 -5.83
C MET A 161 1.83 -15.77 -6.36
N GLY A 162 1.73 -15.10 -7.52
CA GLY A 162 0.48 -14.58 -8.07
C GLY A 162 0.12 -13.19 -7.53
N ALA A 163 1.08 -12.43 -7.00
CA ALA A 163 0.84 -11.05 -6.63
C ALA A 163 0.55 -10.19 -7.88
N VAL A 164 -0.36 -9.23 -7.74
CA VAL A 164 -0.70 -8.29 -8.82
C VAL A 164 0.12 -7.00 -8.74
N GLY A 165 0.81 -6.82 -7.61
CA GLY A 165 1.62 -5.64 -7.34
C GLY A 165 2.77 -5.93 -6.40
N VAL A 166 3.74 -5.02 -6.39
CA VAL A 166 4.77 -4.93 -5.36
C VAL A 166 4.73 -3.55 -4.73
N GLY A 167 5.29 -3.43 -3.54
CA GLY A 167 5.48 -2.13 -2.93
C GLY A 167 6.76 -2.03 -2.12
N ALA A 168 7.24 -0.82 -1.94
CA ALA A 168 8.50 -0.55 -1.28
C ALA A 168 8.46 0.78 -0.51
N THR A 169 9.32 0.91 0.49
CA THR A 169 9.54 2.16 1.22
C THR A 169 10.85 2.80 0.79
N ILE A 170 10.91 4.13 0.72
CA ILE A 170 12.17 4.88 0.66
C ILE A 170 12.16 5.90 1.79
N TYR A 171 13.27 5.94 2.54
CA TYR A 171 13.54 6.95 3.55
C TYR A 171 14.31 8.13 2.95
N PHE A 172 13.59 9.07 2.35
CA PHE A 172 14.17 10.25 1.70
C PHE A 172 14.95 11.12 2.69
N GLY A 173 16.18 11.50 2.32
CA GLY A 173 17.05 12.32 3.16
C GLY A 173 17.78 11.55 4.27
N SER A 174 17.61 10.24 4.37
CA SER A 174 18.52 9.37 5.14
C SER A 174 19.87 9.23 4.43
N PRO A 175 20.96 8.87 5.14
CA PRO A 175 22.27 8.63 4.52
C PRO A 175 22.22 7.63 3.37
N GLU A 176 21.40 6.59 3.49
CA GLU A 176 21.28 5.49 2.51
C GLU A 176 20.22 5.73 1.43
N SER A 177 19.56 6.90 1.43
CA SER A 177 18.44 7.18 0.53
C SER A 177 18.80 7.05 -0.95
N GLY A 178 20.03 7.40 -1.35
CA GLY A 178 20.51 7.23 -2.73
C GLY A 178 20.49 5.77 -3.19
N ARG A 179 21.04 4.86 -2.36
CA ARG A 179 21.04 3.41 -2.61
C ARG A 179 19.61 2.87 -2.72
N GLN A 180 18.74 3.26 -1.78
CA GLN A 180 17.34 2.84 -1.77
C GLN A 180 16.61 3.28 -3.05
N ILE A 181 16.83 4.51 -3.53
CA ILE A 181 16.25 5.01 -4.78
C ILE A 181 16.66 4.14 -5.97
N GLU A 182 17.94 3.82 -6.10
CA GLU A 182 18.44 3.00 -7.22
C GLU A 182 17.94 1.54 -7.17
N GLU A 183 17.91 0.94 -5.97
CA GLU A 183 17.41 -0.41 -5.76
C GLU A 183 15.91 -0.54 -6.07
N ILE A 184 15.11 0.41 -5.58
CA ILE A 184 13.67 0.41 -5.80
C ILE A 184 13.33 0.78 -7.23
N SER A 185 14.07 1.69 -7.87
CA SER A 185 13.89 2.01 -9.30
C SER A 185 14.09 0.76 -10.17
N ARG A 186 15.14 -0.02 -9.92
CA ARG A 186 15.39 -1.30 -10.63
C ARG A 186 14.31 -2.33 -10.34
N SER A 187 13.91 -2.47 -9.08
CA SER A 187 12.88 -3.43 -8.69
C SER A 187 11.52 -3.10 -9.32
N PHE A 188 11.14 -1.83 -9.37
CA PHE A 188 9.88 -1.40 -9.97
C PHE A 188 9.88 -1.55 -11.49
N ALA A 189 11.02 -1.33 -12.16
CA ALA A 189 11.15 -1.64 -13.57
C ALA A 189 10.86 -3.13 -13.86
N ILE A 190 11.48 -4.04 -13.11
CA ILE A 190 11.24 -5.48 -13.23
C ILE A 190 9.78 -5.83 -12.92
N ALA A 191 9.15 -5.17 -11.95
CA ALA A 191 7.75 -5.41 -11.61
C ALA A 191 6.83 -5.06 -12.79
N HIS A 192 7.07 -3.92 -13.44
CA HIS A 192 6.31 -3.52 -14.63
C HIS A 192 6.55 -4.45 -15.82
N GLU A 193 7.78 -4.94 -16.03
CA GLU A 193 8.08 -5.96 -17.06
C GLU A 193 7.28 -7.24 -16.84
N LEU A 194 7.10 -7.64 -15.58
CA LEU A 194 6.28 -8.79 -15.18
C LEU A 194 4.78 -8.48 -15.09
N GLY A 195 4.36 -7.26 -15.42
CA GLY A 195 2.96 -6.84 -15.44
C GLY A 195 2.37 -6.44 -14.11
N MET A 196 3.16 -6.33 -13.04
CA MET A 196 2.70 -5.91 -11.71
C MET A 196 2.70 -4.39 -11.57
N TYR A 197 1.73 -3.83 -10.84
CA TYR A 197 1.79 -2.42 -10.45
C TYR A 197 2.68 -2.20 -9.22
N THR A 198 3.07 -0.95 -8.98
CA THR A 198 4.02 -0.61 -7.92
C THR A 198 3.45 0.43 -6.95
N ILE A 199 3.66 0.24 -5.64
CA ILE A 199 3.32 1.23 -4.60
C ILE A 199 4.60 1.70 -3.91
N LEU A 200 4.87 3.02 -3.92
CA LEU A 200 5.98 3.61 -3.18
C LEU A 200 5.49 4.32 -1.93
N TRP A 201 5.97 3.89 -0.76
CA TRP A 201 5.86 4.65 0.48
C TRP A 201 7.05 5.59 0.62
N CYS A 202 6.80 6.89 0.55
CA CYS A 202 7.83 7.91 0.63
C CYS A 202 7.80 8.56 2.01
N TYR A 203 8.81 8.29 2.85
CA TYR A 203 8.89 8.90 4.17
C TYR A 203 10.13 9.77 4.29
N LEU A 204 9.94 11.03 4.68
CA LEU A 204 11.04 11.94 4.96
C LEU A 204 11.74 11.53 6.26
N ARG A 205 13.04 11.27 6.18
CA ARG A 205 13.92 10.92 7.29
C ARG A 205 15.11 11.87 7.37
N ASN A 206 14.79 13.17 7.30
CA ASN A 206 15.74 14.25 7.53
C ASN A 206 15.22 15.14 8.68
N PRO A 207 15.93 15.21 9.84
CA PRO A 207 15.52 16.03 10.97
C PRO A 207 15.36 17.52 10.64
N ALA A 208 16.07 18.04 9.64
CA ALA A 208 15.98 19.45 9.25
C ALA A 208 14.61 19.86 8.74
N PHE A 209 13.83 18.92 8.20
CA PHE A 209 12.48 19.15 7.66
C PHE A 209 11.37 18.87 8.70
N LYS A 210 11.73 18.67 9.97
CA LYS A 210 10.74 18.51 11.05
C LYS A 210 10.32 19.84 11.68
N THR A 211 10.78 20.98 11.16
CA THR A 211 10.47 22.30 11.72
C THR A 211 9.84 23.22 10.66
N LYS A 212 8.97 24.13 11.12
CA LYS A 212 8.22 25.05 10.24
C LYS A 212 9.11 26.05 9.50
N GLU A 213 10.37 26.23 9.92
CA GLU A 213 11.26 27.22 9.33
C GLU A 213 12.04 26.72 8.10
N LYS A 214 11.96 25.43 7.75
CA LYS A 214 12.83 24.80 6.74
C LYS A 214 12.08 24.02 5.65
N ASP A 215 10.77 24.20 5.56
CA ASP A 215 9.94 23.74 4.43
C ASP A 215 9.78 24.85 3.39
#